data_AF-A0A150SFZ7-F1
#
_entry.id   AF-A0A150SFZ7-F1
#
_cell.length_a   1.000
_cell.length_b   1.000
_cell.length_c   1.000
_cell.angle_alpha   90.00
_cell.angle_beta   90.00
_cell.angle_gamma   90.00
#
_symmetry.space_group_name_H-M   'P 1'
#
loop_
_entity.id
_entity.type
_entity.pdbx_description
1 polymer ?
#
loop_
_entity_poly.entity_id
_entity_poly.type
_entity_poly.pdbx_seq_one_letter_code
_entity_poly.pdbx_strand_id
1 'polypeptide(L)'
;GEHVLLTTRERFGVTLLATPRRDRIVALLTSSAGMSSVGASFDGPARRAFAALLDRASVVGSDEVGLEAIGPDGEPISLGPAVLAALLEELTERSPGCLDRFLLTDARGAALSLDSRELRAGGRVFDLTAPLEWRAFVFQEALGQAVAVYQGTWVRQGTSEIFLVCLLPAMTPSLDGLGASPGPLDRGALRDLRLMQGAPESPPPAEQRVAIDRLLMVPIRSALDKAPRPAAQTHRARA
;
A
#
# COMPACT_ATOMS: atom_id res chain seq x y z
N GLY A 1 2.02 -8.04 28.38
CA GLY A 1 2.96 -8.77 27.50
C GLY A 1 3.79 -7.75 26.77
N GLU A 2 5.07 -8.02 26.51
CA GLU A 2 5.88 -7.12 25.68
C GLU A 2 5.32 -7.10 24.26
N HIS A 3 4.81 -5.96 23.81
CA HIS A 3 4.40 -5.79 22.43
C HIS A 3 5.64 -5.45 21.60
N VAL A 4 6.09 -6.41 20.81
CA VAL A 4 7.21 -6.22 19.89
C VAL A 4 6.68 -5.45 18.67
N LEU A 5 7.08 -4.18 18.56
CA LEU A 5 6.76 -3.35 17.38
C LEU A 5 7.44 -3.86 16.12
N LEU A 6 8.67 -4.37 16.26
CA LEU A 6 9.46 -4.93 15.16
C LEU A 6 10.46 -5.96 15.70
N THR A 7 10.46 -7.15 15.11
CA THR A 7 11.53 -8.13 15.32
C THR A 7 12.64 -7.86 14.30
N THR A 8 13.78 -7.36 14.79
CA THR A 8 14.95 -7.03 13.96
C THR A 8 15.90 -8.21 13.75
N ARG A 9 15.65 -9.35 14.41
CA ARG A 9 16.40 -10.59 14.23
C ARG A 9 15.92 -11.40 13.03
N GLU A 10 14.71 -11.12 12.56
CA GLU A 10 14.11 -11.72 11.37
C GLU A 10 14.04 -10.70 10.24
N ARG A 11 13.69 -11.16 9.04
CA ARG A 11 13.43 -10.22 7.94
C ARG A 11 12.20 -9.38 8.28
N PHE A 12 12.32 -8.08 7.99
CA PHE A 12 11.23 -7.13 8.09
C PHE A 12 11.18 -6.24 6.85
N GLY A 13 10.03 -5.59 6.66
CA GLY A 13 9.78 -4.61 5.63
C GLY A 13 9.27 -3.30 6.22
N VAL A 14 9.52 -2.20 5.52
CA VAL A 14 9.10 -0.85 5.88
C VAL A 14 8.40 -0.23 4.69
N THR A 15 7.13 0.12 4.83
CA THR A 15 6.37 0.80 3.78
C THR A 15 6.04 2.22 4.24
N LEU A 16 6.44 3.22 3.45
CA LEU A 16 6.15 4.62 3.75
C LEU A 16 4.86 5.04 3.06
N LEU A 17 3.92 5.56 3.84
CA LEU A 17 2.67 6.14 3.37
C LEU A 17 2.61 7.61 3.71
N ALA A 18 2.01 8.42 2.85
CA ALA A 18 1.83 9.86 3.10
C ALA A 18 0.42 10.32 2.76
N THR A 19 -0.02 11.39 3.42
CA THR A 19 -1.18 12.16 2.99
C THR A 19 -0.91 12.83 1.64
N PRO A 20 -1.96 13.21 0.87
CA PRO A 20 -1.78 13.91 -0.40
C PRO A 20 -1.02 15.24 -0.28
N ARG A 21 -1.10 15.89 0.88
CA ARG A 21 -0.38 17.14 1.19
C ARG A 21 1.06 16.91 1.68
N ARG A 22 1.44 15.65 1.88
CA ARG A 22 2.72 15.22 2.47
C ARG A 22 3.06 15.95 3.77
N ASP A 23 2.03 16.30 4.54
CA ASP A 23 2.17 16.88 5.88
C ASP A 23 2.18 15.81 6.98
N ARG A 24 1.92 14.55 6.61
CA ARG A 24 2.05 13.39 7.49
C ARG A 24 2.61 12.20 6.72
N ILE A 25 3.58 11.51 7.33
CA ILE A 25 4.05 10.19 6.91
C ILE A 25 3.72 9.18 7.99
N VAL A 26 3.38 7.96 7.58
CA VAL A 26 3.43 6.77 8.43
C VAL A 26 4.39 5.75 7.84
N ALA A 27 5.30 5.23 8.66
CA ALA A 27 6.11 4.07 8.37
C ALA A 27 5.41 2.83 8.92
N LEU A 28 4.96 1.96 8.01
CA LEU A 28 4.43 0.64 8.34
C LEU A 28 5.56 -0.36 8.45
N LEU A 29 5.76 -0.89 9.63
CA LEU A 29 6.75 -1.92 9.93
C LEU A 29 6.05 -3.27 9.82
N THR A 30 6.55 -4.16 8.97
CA THR A 30 5.94 -5.47 8.71
C THR A 30 6.95 -6.59 8.91
N SER A 31 6.49 -7.68 9.52
CA SER A 31 7.30 -8.89 9.76
C SER A 31 6.39 -10.11 9.87
N SER A 32 6.99 -11.28 10.03
CA SER A 32 6.30 -12.52 10.41
C SER A 32 5.40 -12.37 11.66
N ALA A 33 5.75 -11.47 12.57
CA ALA A 33 5.01 -11.22 13.81
C ALA A 33 3.80 -10.30 13.63
N GLY A 34 3.67 -9.64 12.47
CA GLY A 34 2.55 -8.75 12.15
C GLY A 34 2.98 -7.38 11.64
N MET A 35 2.07 -6.42 11.75
CA MET A 35 2.21 -5.05 11.28
C MET A 35 2.12 -4.08 12.47
N SER A 36 3.02 -3.10 12.51
CA SER A 36 2.94 -1.94 13.39
C SER A 36 3.19 -0.66 12.58
N SER A 37 2.92 0.49 13.18
CA SER A 37 3.00 1.76 12.48
C SER A 37 3.58 2.86 13.36
N VAL A 38 4.35 3.75 12.75
CA VAL A 38 4.93 4.93 13.40
C VAL A 38 4.75 6.14 12.50
N GLY A 39 4.18 7.22 13.03
CA GLY A 39 3.88 8.44 12.30
C GLY A 39 4.90 9.56 12.52
N ALA A 40 4.92 10.53 11.60
CA ALA A 40 5.54 11.83 11.81
C ALA A 40 4.77 12.91 11.04
N SER A 41 4.71 14.11 11.61
CA SER A 41 4.10 15.29 10.97
C SER A 41 5.18 16.24 10.44
N PHE A 42 4.96 16.79 9.24
CA PHE A 42 5.91 17.63 8.52
C PHE A 42 5.29 19.00 8.24
N ASP A 43 5.85 20.04 8.83
CA ASP A 43 5.49 21.44 8.55
C ASP A 43 6.19 21.97 7.29
N GLY A 44 6.04 23.27 6.98
CA GLY A 44 6.66 23.88 5.79
C GLY A 44 8.19 23.69 5.70
N PRO A 45 8.96 24.09 6.72
CA PRO A 45 10.41 23.87 6.78
C PRO A 45 10.80 22.39 6.75
N ALA A 46 10.15 21.53 7.55
CA ALA A 46 10.46 20.10 7.59
C ALA A 46 10.16 19.42 6.24
N ARG A 47 9.06 19.79 5.56
CA ARG A 47 8.76 19.25 4.23
C ARG A 47 9.85 19.54 3.21
N ARG A 48 10.49 20.70 3.28
CA ARG A 48 11.62 21.03 2.41
C ARG A 48 12.87 20.26 2.80
N ALA A 49 13.18 20.18 4.10
CA ALA A 49 14.36 19.49 4.60
C ALA A 49 14.33 17.97 4.30
N PHE A 50 13.14 17.36 4.36
CA PHE A 50 12.95 15.92 4.20
C PHE A 50 12.23 15.56 2.89
N ALA A 51 12.33 16.40 1.86
CA ALA A 51 11.66 16.18 0.56
C ALA A 51 12.00 14.80 -0.05
N ALA A 52 13.28 14.39 0.00
CA ALA A 52 13.70 13.09 -0.53
C ALA A 52 13.07 11.89 0.20
N LEU A 53 12.83 12.02 1.52
CA LEU A 53 12.10 11.00 2.29
C LEU A 53 10.62 10.98 1.89
N LEU A 54 10.02 12.16 1.78
CA LEU A 54 8.62 12.33 1.38
C LEU A 54 8.36 11.76 0.00
N ASP A 55 9.28 11.90 -0.96
CA ASP A 55 9.16 11.38 -2.32
C ASP A 55 9.14 9.84 -2.40
N ARG A 56 9.65 9.16 -1.37
CA ARG A 56 9.61 7.68 -1.29
C ARG A 56 8.27 7.15 -0.79
N ALA A 57 7.47 8.00 -0.16
CA ALA A 57 6.19 7.59 0.40
C ALA A 57 5.10 7.49 -0.67
N SER A 58 4.35 6.39 -0.63
CA SER A 58 3.14 6.21 -1.44
C SER A 58 2.03 7.08 -0.89
N VAL A 59 1.37 7.85 -1.74
CA VAL A 59 0.27 8.72 -1.32
C VAL A 59 -1.03 7.93 -1.24
N VAL A 60 -1.69 8.03 -0.09
CA VAL A 60 -2.99 7.38 0.18
C VAL A 60 -4.06 8.43 0.52
N GLY A 61 -5.33 8.02 0.62
CA GLY A 61 -6.42 8.90 1.02
C GLY A 61 -6.21 9.47 2.43
N SER A 62 -6.65 10.71 2.69
CA SER A 62 -6.53 11.29 4.04
C SER A 62 -7.48 10.63 5.06
N ASP A 63 -8.48 9.89 4.59
CA ASP A 63 -9.45 9.10 5.37
C ASP A 63 -8.89 7.72 5.81
N GLU A 64 -7.62 7.44 5.54
CA GLU A 64 -6.96 6.21 5.94
C GLU A 64 -6.70 6.21 7.44
N VAL A 65 -7.48 5.41 8.20
CA VAL A 65 -7.29 5.22 9.66
C VAL A 65 -5.86 4.80 10.01
N GLY A 66 -5.21 4.03 9.14
CA GLY A 66 -3.80 3.65 9.33
C GLY A 66 -2.82 4.82 9.36
N LEU A 67 -3.20 6.00 8.85
CA LEU A 67 -2.39 7.21 8.98
C LEU A 67 -2.33 7.71 10.42
N GLU A 68 -3.25 7.33 11.30
CA GLU A 68 -3.23 7.73 12.72
C GLU A 68 -2.06 7.11 13.50
N ALA A 69 -1.47 6.03 12.98
CA ALA A 69 -0.35 5.31 13.57
C ALA A 69 -0.60 4.86 15.02
N ILE A 70 -1.78 4.30 15.26
CA ILE A 70 -2.22 3.88 16.60
C ILE A 70 -1.38 2.69 17.11
N GLY A 71 -0.82 2.86 18.30
CA GLY A 71 -0.05 1.86 19.01
C GLY A 71 -0.92 0.82 19.73
N PRO A 72 -0.29 -0.22 20.31
CA PRO A 72 -1.00 -1.26 21.06
C PRO A 72 -1.75 -0.75 22.29
N ASP A 73 -1.38 0.41 22.80
CA ASP A 73 -2.02 1.12 23.91
C ASP A 73 -3.21 1.99 23.49
N GLY A 74 -3.50 2.05 22.18
CA GLY A 74 -4.57 2.88 21.62
C GLY A 74 -4.16 4.34 21.36
N GLU A 75 -2.91 4.71 21.66
CA GLU A 75 -2.40 6.06 21.45
C GLU A 75 -1.56 6.17 20.17
N PRO A 76 -1.55 7.32 19.48
CA PRO A 76 -0.70 7.51 18.31
C PRO A 76 0.81 7.41 18.65
N ILE A 77 1.53 6.54 17.95
CA ILE A 77 2.99 6.51 18.00
C ILE A 77 3.53 7.54 17.00
N SER A 78 3.94 8.70 17.52
CA SER A 78 4.41 9.83 16.71
C SER A 78 5.86 10.21 17.04
N LEU A 79 6.68 10.34 16.01
CA LEU A 79 8.07 10.79 16.09
C LEU A 79 8.23 12.17 15.43
N GLY A 80 9.28 12.89 15.85
CA GLY A 80 9.73 14.07 15.11
C GLY A 80 10.34 13.66 13.75
N PRO A 81 10.25 14.50 12.70
CA PRO A 81 10.78 14.19 11.36
C PRO A 81 12.23 13.68 11.33
N ALA A 82 13.13 14.31 12.10
CA ALA A 82 14.53 13.91 12.16
C ALA A 82 14.72 12.54 12.84
N VAL A 83 13.91 12.23 13.86
CA VAL A 83 13.96 10.95 14.56
C VAL A 83 13.42 9.83 13.67
N LEU A 84 12.33 10.10 12.92
CA LEU A 84 11.84 9.16 11.92
C LEU A 84 12.90 8.90 10.84
N ALA A 85 13.54 9.94 10.32
CA ALA A 85 14.59 9.78 9.32
C ALA A 85 15.76 8.91 9.83
N ALA A 86 16.27 9.21 11.03
CA ALA A 86 17.34 8.43 11.67
C ALA A 86 16.91 6.97 11.92
N LEU A 87 15.67 6.73 12.34
CA LEU A 87 15.13 5.38 12.49
C LEU A 87 15.14 4.62 11.16
N LEU A 88 14.69 5.25 10.06
CA LEU A 88 14.63 4.61 8.75
C LEU A 88 16.03 4.32 8.20
N GLU A 89 17.01 5.19 8.46
CA GLU A 89 18.42 4.95 8.15
C GLU A 89 18.95 3.72 8.89
N GLU A 90 18.79 3.67 10.21
CA GLU A 90 19.20 2.53 11.04
C GLU A 90 18.53 1.21 10.60
N LEU A 91 17.24 1.24 10.28
CA LEU A 91 16.50 0.09 9.77
C LEU A 91 17.02 -0.37 8.39
N THR A 92 17.43 0.57 7.55
CA THR A 92 18.01 0.28 6.23
C THR A 92 19.41 -0.30 6.36
N GLU A 93 20.22 0.19 7.29
CA GLU A 93 21.54 -0.38 7.58
C GLU A 93 21.45 -1.82 8.08
N ARG A 94 20.49 -2.10 8.96
CA ARG A 94 20.24 -3.45 9.50
C ARG A 94 19.69 -4.43 8.46
N SER A 95 18.78 -3.96 7.60
CA SER A 95 18.18 -4.79 6.57
C SER A 95 18.11 -4.02 5.25
N PRO A 96 19.17 -4.10 4.42
CA PRO A 96 19.18 -3.46 3.12
C PRO A 96 17.97 -3.88 2.27
N GLY A 97 17.29 -2.90 1.69
CA GLY A 97 16.07 -3.11 0.89
C GLY A 97 14.78 -3.26 1.69
N CYS A 98 14.80 -3.09 3.03
CA CYS A 98 13.57 -3.14 3.84
C CYS A 98 12.50 -2.14 3.38
N LEU A 99 12.91 -0.98 2.85
CA LEU A 99 12.01 0.06 2.35
C LEU A 99 11.26 -0.29 1.06
N ASP A 100 11.69 -1.33 0.35
CA ASP A 100 11.03 -1.85 -0.86
C ASP A 100 10.35 -3.20 -0.56
N ARG A 101 10.09 -3.47 0.72
CA ARG A 101 9.57 -4.74 1.20
C ARG A 101 8.37 -4.55 2.14
N PHE A 102 7.41 -5.47 2.04
CA PHE A 102 6.52 -5.80 3.15
C PHE A 102 6.37 -7.32 3.29
N LEU A 103 6.13 -7.78 4.51
CA LEU A 103 6.01 -9.20 4.85
C LEU A 103 4.81 -9.43 5.75
N LEU A 104 3.81 -10.16 5.27
CA LEU A 104 2.60 -10.50 6.01
C LEU A 104 2.13 -11.92 5.67
N THR A 105 1.12 -12.35 6.40
CA THR A 105 0.31 -13.53 6.10
C THR A 105 -1.11 -13.09 5.77
N ASP A 106 -1.72 -13.73 4.78
CA ASP A 106 -3.14 -13.53 4.50
C ASP A 106 -4.02 -14.26 5.53
N ALA A 107 -5.34 -14.05 5.45
CA ALA A 107 -6.31 -14.67 6.35
C ALA A 107 -6.34 -16.22 6.30
N ARG A 108 -5.70 -16.83 5.30
CA ARG A 108 -5.58 -18.29 5.13
C ARG A 108 -4.20 -18.80 5.58
N GLY A 109 -3.34 -17.92 6.11
CA GLY A 109 -1.98 -18.24 6.53
C GLY A 109 -0.96 -18.33 5.40
N ALA A 110 -1.33 -18.00 4.16
CA ALA A 110 -0.38 -17.96 3.05
C ALA A 110 0.43 -16.66 3.06
N ALA A 111 1.65 -16.70 2.50
CA ALA A 111 2.50 -15.53 2.41
C ALA A 111 1.86 -14.43 1.53
N LEU A 112 1.83 -13.21 2.08
CA LEU A 112 1.50 -11.97 1.39
C LEU A 112 2.71 -11.04 1.53
N SER A 113 3.53 -10.93 0.50
CA SER A 113 4.76 -10.14 0.56
C SER A 113 5.10 -9.48 -0.75
N LEU A 114 5.70 -8.31 -0.67
CA LEU A 114 6.48 -7.71 -1.74
C LEU A 114 7.92 -7.66 -1.25
N ASP A 115 8.87 -8.21 -2.00
CA ASP A 115 10.30 -8.10 -1.69
C ASP A 115 11.01 -7.62 -2.96
N SER A 116 11.16 -6.30 -3.08
CA SER A 116 11.73 -5.61 -4.24
C SER A 116 10.99 -5.93 -5.55
N ARG A 117 11.37 -7.02 -6.23
CA ARG A 117 10.88 -7.39 -7.56
C ARG A 117 10.06 -8.67 -7.57
N GLU A 118 9.69 -9.19 -6.40
CA GLU A 118 8.85 -10.37 -6.27
C GLU A 118 7.61 -10.05 -5.43
N LEU A 119 6.43 -10.35 -5.97
CA LEU A 119 5.16 -10.30 -5.24
C LEU A 119 4.68 -11.72 -4.96
N ARG A 120 4.43 -12.05 -3.70
CA ARG A 120 3.82 -13.33 -3.27
C ARG A 120 2.44 -13.06 -2.68
N ALA A 121 1.44 -13.78 -3.16
CA ALA A 121 0.07 -13.69 -2.65
C ALA A 121 -0.73 -14.95 -3.01
N GLY A 122 -1.57 -15.43 -2.10
CA GLY A 122 -2.47 -16.56 -2.35
C GLY A 122 -1.75 -17.82 -2.84
N GLY A 123 -0.57 -18.10 -2.29
CA GLY A 123 0.28 -19.24 -2.67
C GLY A 123 0.96 -19.14 -4.04
N ARG A 124 0.88 -17.98 -4.71
CA ARG A 124 1.51 -17.72 -6.02
C ARG A 124 2.64 -16.72 -5.90
N VAL A 125 3.53 -16.73 -6.89
CA VAL A 125 4.69 -15.84 -7.01
C VAL A 125 4.61 -15.13 -8.36
N PHE A 126 4.79 -13.81 -8.34
CA PHE A 126 4.81 -12.94 -9.50
C PHE A 126 6.15 -12.23 -9.58
N ASP A 127 6.85 -12.39 -10.71
CA ASP A 127 8.10 -11.72 -11.01
C ASP A 127 7.83 -10.35 -11.64
N LEU A 128 8.12 -9.28 -10.90
CA LEU A 128 7.92 -7.90 -11.34
C LEU A 128 9.00 -7.42 -12.33
N THR A 129 9.99 -8.26 -12.65
CA THR A 129 10.98 -8.02 -13.70
C THR A 129 10.55 -8.53 -15.07
N ALA A 130 9.54 -9.40 -15.09
CA ALA A 130 8.97 -9.96 -16.30
C ALA A 130 7.63 -9.29 -16.64
N PRO A 131 7.20 -9.33 -17.92
CA PRO A 131 5.91 -8.80 -18.31
C PRO A 131 4.75 -9.39 -17.50
N LEU A 132 3.87 -8.52 -17.00
CA LEU A 132 2.65 -8.90 -16.30
C LEU A 132 1.49 -7.96 -16.63
N GLU A 133 0.28 -8.48 -16.49
CA GLU A 133 -0.94 -7.68 -16.63
C GLU A 133 -1.52 -7.41 -15.26
N TRP A 134 -1.99 -6.18 -15.06
CA TRP A 134 -2.73 -5.83 -13.86
C TRP A 134 -3.75 -4.74 -14.16
N ARG A 135 -4.80 -4.69 -13.34
CA ARG A 135 -5.79 -3.60 -13.38
C ARG A 135 -6.45 -3.41 -12.01
N ALA A 136 -6.85 -2.18 -11.74
CA ALA A 136 -7.67 -1.83 -10.59
C ALA A 136 -9.15 -1.97 -10.92
N PHE A 137 -9.93 -2.47 -9.98
CA PHE A 137 -11.39 -2.56 -10.08
C PHE A 137 -12.03 -2.27 -8.72
N VAL A 138 -13.33 -2.04 -8.72
CA VAL A 138 -14.17 -1.94 -7.53
C VAL A 138 -15.39 -2.83 -7.72
N PHE A 139 -15.91 -3.42 -6.65
CA PHE A 139 -17.13 -4.22 -6.70
C PHE A 139 -17.94 -4.05 -5.42
N GLN A 140 -19.22 -4.36 -5.52
CA GLN A 140 -20.14 -4.34 -4.39
C GLN A 140 -20.61 -5.76 -4.09
N GLU A 141 -20.74 -6.09 -2.81
CA GLU A 141 -21.25 -7.38 -2.38
C GLU A 141 -22.27 -7.17 -1.26
N ALA A 142 -23.39 -7.89 -1.35
CA ALA A 142 -24.40 -7.86 -0.30
C ALA A 142 -23.89 -8.61 0.93
N LEU A 143 -23.94 -7.96 2.08
CA LEU A 143 -23.59 -8.51 3.39
C LEU A 143 -24.86 -8.47 4.26
N GLY A 144 -25.73 -9.46 4.09
CA GLY A 144 -27.04 -9.48 4.73
C GLY A 144 -27.93 -8.33 4.24
N GLN A 145 -28.21 -7.37 5.13
CA GLN A 145 -29.01 -6.16 4.82
C GLN A 145 -28.15 -4.95 4.43
N ALA A 146 -26.82 -5.09 4.40
CA ALA A 146 -25.88 -4.03 4.04
C ALA A 146 -25.21 -4.31 2.69
N VAL A 147 -24.64 -3.27 2.08
CA VAL A 147 -23.77 -3.37 0.91
C VAL A 147 -22.35 -3.00 1.32
N ALA A 148 -21.42 -3.92 1.10
CA ALA A 148 -19.99 -3.66 1.26
C ALA A 148 -19.38 -3.29 -0.09
N VAL A 149 -18.55 -2.24 -0.10
CA VAL A 149 -17.80 -1.83 -1.29
C VAL A 149 -16.36 -2.27 -1.12
N TYR A 150 -15.83 -2.95 -2.13
CA TYR A 150 -14.46 -3.45 -2.14
C TYR A 150 -13.66 -2.79 -3.24
N GLN A 151 -12.39 -2.57 -2.95
CA GLN A 151 -11.37 -2.24 -3.93
C GLN A 151 -10.56 -3.48 -4.24
N GLY A 152 -10.30 -3.72 -5.53
CA GLY A 152 -9.62 -4.91 -6.00
C GLY A 152 -8.49 -4.61 -6.98
N THR A 153 -7.45 -5.43 -6.95
CA THR A 153 -6.37 -5.45 -7.94
C THR A 153 -6.28 -6.83 -8.53
N TRP A 154 -6.54 -6.92 -9.83
CA TRP A 154 -6.34 -8.13 -10.60
C TRP A 154 -4.92 -8.16 -11.12
N VAL A 155 -4.25 -9.31 -11.00
CA VAL A 155 -2.88 -9.51 -11.48
C VAL A 155 -2.80 -10.84 -12.22
N ARG A 156 -2.18 -10.85 -13.39
CA ARG A 156 -1.93 -12.05 -14.20
C ARG A 156 -0.52 -12.08 -14.76
N GLN A 157 0.14 -13.22 -14.60
CA GLN A 157 1.44 -13.53 -15.22
C GLN A 157 1.46 -14.99 -15.66
N GLY A 158 1.62 -15.22 -16.97
CA GLY A 158 1.49 -16.56 -17.55
C GLY A 158 0.11 -17.17 -17.27
N THR A 159 0.11 -18.33 -16.62
CA THR A 159 -1.10 -19.05 -16.17
C THR A 159 -1.52 -18.70 -14.74
N SER A 160 -0.73 -17.88 -14.03
CA SER A 160 -1.04 -17.47 -12.66
C SER A 160 -1.89 -16.20 -12.65
N GLU A 161 -2.99 -16.25 -11.91
CA GLU A 161 -3.94 -15.16 -11.75
C GLU A 161 -4.37 -15.04 -10.28
N ILE A 162 -4.52 -13.80 -9.80
CA ILE A 162 -5.01 -13.48 -8.45
C ILE A 162 -5.86 -12.21 -8.44
N PHE A 163 -6.70 -12.12 -7.41
CA PHE A 163 -7.46 -10.92 -7.07
C PHE A 163 -7.10 -10.49 -5.65
N LEU A 164 -6.35 -9.41 -5.51
CA LEU A 164 -6.09 -8.77 -4.22
C LEU A 164 -7.26 -7.86 -3.89
N VAL A 165 -7.88 -8.00 -2.73
CA VAL A 165 -9.08 -7.21 -2.36
C VAL A 165 -8.95 -6.62 -0.97
N CYS A 166 -9.47 -5.41 -0.78
CA CYS A 166 -9.65 -4.80 0.53
C CYS A 166 -11.02 -4.14 0.61
N LEU A 167 -11.58 -4.07 1.82
CA LEU A 167 -12.81 -3.34 2.07
C LEU A 167 -12.54 -1.84 1.96
N LEU A 168 -13.37 -1.12 1.22
CA LEU A 168 -13.39 0.34 1.29
C LEU A 168 -14.24 0.74 2.50
N PRO A 169 -13.78 1.71 3.32
CA PRO A 169 -14.63 2.26 4.35
C PRO A 169 -15.91 2.81 3.71
N ALA A 170 -17.03 2.67 4.40
CA ALA A 170 -18.23 3.38 4.02
C ALA A 170 -17.87 4.86 3.93
N MET A 171 -18.10 5.48 2.77
CA MET A 171 -17.78 6.89 2.56
C MET A 171 -18.64 7.74 3.50
N THR A 172 -18.17 7.98 4.71
CA THR A 172 -18.61 9.11 5.51
C THR A 172 -17.85 10.31 4.96
N PRO A 173 -18.54 11.32 4.37
CA PRO A 173 -17.86 12.52 3.97
C PRO A 173 -17.20 13.12 5.21
N SER A 174 -15.88 13.22 5.20
CA SER A 174 -15.12 13.91 6.24
C SER A 174 -15.51 15.40 6.20
N LEU A 175 -16.19 15.86 7.25
CA LEU A 175 -16.59 17.27 7.40
C LEU A 175 -15.38 18.23 7.47
N ASP A 176 -14.18 17.71 7.75
CA ASP A 176 -12.95 18.49 7.84
C ASP A 176 -12.39 18.95 6.48
N GLY A 177 -12.97 18.51 5.36
CA GLY A 177 -12.49 18.81 4.01
C GLY A 177 -13.11 20.04 3.32
N LEU A 178 -14.18 20.63 3.87
CA LEU A 178 -14.98 21.65 3.16
C LEU A 178 -14.32 23.05 3.08
N GLY A 179 -13.14 23.25 3.67
CA GLY A 179 -12.49 24.57 3.74
C GLY A 179 -11.04 24.65 3.24
N ALA A 180 -10.39 23.52 2.96
CA ALA A 180 -9.01 23.53 2.51
C ALA A 180 -8.96 23.46 0.97
N SER A 181 -8.64 24.59 0.32
CA SER A 181 -8.24 24.55 -1.09
C SER A 181 -7.12 23.51 -1.24
N PRO A 182 -7.29 22.48 -2.10
CA PRO A 182 -6.22 21.54 -2.35
C PRO A 182 -5.07 22.35 -2.96
N GLY A 183 -4.01 22.56 -2.18
CA GLY A 183 -2.76 23.08 -2.72
C GLY A 183 -2.30 22.20 -3.89
N PRO A 184 -1.41 22.70 -4.76
CA PRO A 184 -0.97 21.95 -5.92
C PRO A 184 -0.40 20.59 -5.50
N LEU A 185 -1.09 19.52 -5.89
CA LEU A 185 -0.62 18.14 -5.71
C LEU A 185 0.56 17.89 -6.64
N ASP A 186 1.60 17.21 -6.15
CA ASP A 186 2.71 16.80 -7.01
C ASP A 186 2.33 15.64 -7.94
N ARG A 187 3.19 15.38 -8.94
CA ARG A 187 2.95 14.34 -9.95
C ARG A 187 2.89 12.93 -9.34
N GLY A 188 3.63 12.68 -8.27
CA GLY A 188 3.62 11.39 -7.56
C GLY A 188 2.29 11.16 -6.86
N ALA A 189 1.79 12.17 -6.14
CA ALA A 189 0.48 12.15 -5.52
C ALA A 189 -0.64 11.92 -6.54
N LEU A 190 -0.59 12.61 -7.69
CA LEU A 190 -1.56 12.39 -8.77
C LEU A 190 -1.46 10.99 -9.37
N ARG A 191 -0.24 10.43 -9.51
CA ARG A 191 -0.05 9.05 -9.96
C ARG A 191 -0.69 8.07 -8.97
N ASP A 192 -0.38 8.18 -7.69
CA ASP A 192 -0.87 7.25 -6.67
C ASP A 192 -2.39 7.33 -6.48
N LEU A 193 -2.97 8.54 -6.55
CA LEU A 193 -4.42 8.72 -6.55
C LEU A 193 -5.08 8.10 -7.79
N ARG A 194 -4.44 8.14 -8.96
CA ARG A 194 -4.93 7.41 -10.15
C ARG A 194 -4.83 5.91 -9.96
N LEU A 195 -3.77 5.42 -9.33
CA LEU A 195 -3.62 4.00 -9.01
C LEU A 195 -4.75 3.52 -8.09
N MET A 196 -5.35 4.38 -7.27
CA MET A 196 -6.51 4.02 -6.44
C MET A 196 -7.80 3.84 -7.22
N GLN A 197 -7.95 4.50 -8.37
CA GLN A 197 -9.18 4.45 -9.18
C GLN A 197 -9.33 3.09 -9.87
N GLY A 198 -10.50 2.47 -9.70
CA GLY A 198 -10.83 1.19 -10.34
C GLY A 198 -12.18 1.27 -11.06
N ALA A 199 -12.32 0.53 -12.16
CA ALA A 199 -13.60 0.40 -12.84
C ALA A 199 -14.57 -0.49 -12.05
N PRO A 200 -15.88 -0.21 -12.07
CA PRO A 200 -16.87 -1.09 -11.45
C PRO A 200 -16.95 -2.42 -12.21
N GLU A 201 -16.87 -3.53 -11.48
CA GLU A 201 -16.89 -4.88 -12.02
C GLU A 201 -17.72 -5.83 -11.14
N SER A 202 -18.04 -7.01 -11.69
CA SER A 202 -18.64 -8.10 -10.93
C SER A 202 -17.66 -8.65 -9.90
N PRO A 203 -18.14 -9.09 -8.72
CA PRO A 203 -17.29 -9.69 -7.70
C PRO A 203 -16.56 -10.93 -8.26
N PRO A 204 -15.23 -11.05 -8.09
CA PRO A 204 -14.51 -12.28 -8.45
C PRO A 204 -14.93 -13.45 -7.54
N PRO A 205 -14.69 -14.71 -7.91
CA PRO A 205 -14.98 -15.85 -7.05
C PRO A 205 -14.21 -15.79 -5.72
N ALA A 206 -14.87 -16.10 -4.60
CA ALA A 206 -14.31 -15.90 -3.25
C ALA A 206 -13.01 -16.68 -3.02
N GLU A 207 -12.90 -17.88 -3.59
CA GLU A 207 -11.72 -18.74 -3.50
C GLU A 207 -10.48 -18.14 -4.17
N GLN A 208 -10.66 -17.23 -5.14
CA GLN A 208 -9.58 -16.55 -5.86
C GLN A 208 -9.15 -15.23 -5.22
N ARG A 209 -9.92 -14.73 -4.22
CA ARG A 209 -9.66 -13.48 -3.52
C ARG A 209 -8.60 -13.65 -2.43
N VAL A 210 -7.60 -12.78 -2.43
CA VAL A 210 -6.65 -12.61 -1.33
C VAL A 210 -6.98 -11.29 -0.65
N ALA A 211 -7.45 -11.36 0.60
CA ALA A 211 -7.69 -10.16 1.39
C ALA A 211 -6.35 -9.53 1.78
N ILE A 212 -6.23 -8.22 1.57
CA ILE A 212 -5.06 -7.44 1.95
C ILE A 212 -5.47 -6.23 2.77
N ASP A 213 -4.52 -5.68 3.54
CA ASP A 213 -4.71 -4.40 4.20
C ASP A 213 -4.80 -3.27 3.15
N ARG A 214 -5.75 -2.34 3.33
CA ARG A 214 -5.97 -1.21 2.41
C ARG A 214 -4.71 -0.35 2.26
N LEU A 215 -3.93 -0.22 3.32
CA LEU A 215 -2.69 0.55 3.36
C LEU A 215 -1.61 0.01 2.39
N LEU A 216 -1.69 -1.26 2.01
CA LEU A 216 -0.74 -1.90 1.09
C LEU A 216 -1.21 -1.88 -0.36
N MET A 217 -2.46 -1.48 -0.62
CA MET A 217 -3.03 -1.48 -1.96
C MET A 217 -2.27 -0.53 -2.90
N VAL A 218 -2.00 0.72 -2.47
CA VAL A 218 -1.21 1.68 -3.27
C VAL A 218 0.23 1.20 -3.47
N PRO A 219 1.00 0.81 -2.43
CA PRO A 219 2.34 0.26 -2.60
C PRO A 219 2.41 -0.88 -3.61
N ILE A 220 1.48 -1.84 -3.53
CA ILE A 220 1.41 -2.97 -4.48
C ILE A 220 1.15 -2.48 -5.90
N ARG A 221 0.15 -1.62 -6.11
CA ARG A 221 -0.16 -1.07 -7.44
C ARG A 221 0.99 -0.24 -8.00
N SER A 222 1.70 0.50 -7.14
CA SER A 222 2.86 1.29 -7.53
C SER A 222 4.02 0.40 -8.00
N ALA A 223 4.22 -0.76 -7.38
CA ALA A 223 5.18 -1.77 -7.81
C ALA A 223 4.76 -2.45 -9.12
N LEU A 224 3.48 -2.82 -9.26
CA LEU A 224 2.93 -3.40 -10.49
C LEU A 224 2.99 -2.44 -11.68
N ASP A 225 2.74 -1.15 -11.46
CA ASP A 225 2.83 -0.12 -12.50
C ASP A 225 4.26 0.10 -13.01
N LYS A 226 5.27 -0.21 -12.20
CA LYS A 226 6.69 -0.16 -12.59
C LYS A 226 7.13 -1.43 -13.34
N ALA A 227 6.35 -2.52 -13.27
CA ALA A 227 6.68 -3.77 -13.95
C ALA A 227 6.55 -3.61 -15.47
N PRO A 228 7.34 -4.35 -16.28
CA PRO A 228 7.19 -4.33 -17.72
C PRO A 228 5.77 -4.72 -18.12
N ARG A 229 5.19 -3.99 -19.07
CA ARG A 229 3.90 -4.37 -19.66
C ARG A 229 4.15 -5.35 -20.81
N PRO A 230 3.26 -6.33 -21.04
CA PRO A 230 3.32 -7.14 -22.24
C PRO A 230 3.32 -6.23 -23.46
N ALA A 231 4.21 -6.50 -24.41
CA ALA A 231 4.16 -5.83 -25.69
C ALA A 231 2.78 -6.07 -26.29
N ALA A 232 2.10 -5.00 -26.71
CA ALA A 232 0.85 -5.14 -27.44
C ALA A 232 1.13 -6.07 -28.63
N GLN A 233 0.54 -7.26 -28.63
CA GLN A 233 0.60 -8.14 -29.80
C GLN A 233 -0.03 -7.35 -30.94
N THR A 234 0.82 -6.85 -31.84
CA THR A 234 0.36 -6.26 -33.09
C THR A 234 -0.32 -7.40 -33.82
N HIS A 235 -1.65 -7.41 -33.81
CA HIS A 235 -2.45 -8.36 -34.56
C HIS A 235 -2.12 -8.11 -36.03
N ARG A 236 -1.14 -8.83 -36.59
CA ARG A 236 -0.91 -8.86 -38.04
C ARG A 236 -2.19 -9.45 -38.63
N ALA A 237 -3.05 -8.58 -39.12
CA ALA A 237 -4.12 -8.96 -40.02
C ALA A 237 -3.47 -9.77 -41.16
N ARG A 238 -3.80 -11.06 -41.23
CA ARG A 238 -3.52 -11.87 -42.41
C ARG A 238 -4.39 -11.30 -43.53
N ALA A 239 -3.75 -10.71 -44.53
CA ALA A 239 -4.31 -10.50 -45.86
C ALA A 239 -4.16 -11.80 -46.66
#